data_AF-A0A816Y6X5-F1
#
_entry.id   AF-A0A816Y6X5-F1
#
_cell.length_a   1.000
_cell.length_b   1.000
_cell.length_c   1.000
_cell.angle_alpha   90.00
_cell.angle_beta   90.00
_cell.angle_gamma   90.00
#
_symmetry.space_group_name_H-M   'P 1'
#
loop_
_entity.id
_entity.type
_entity.pdbx_description
1 polymer ?
#
loop_
_entity_poly.entity_id
_entity_poly.type
_entity_poly.pdbx_seq_one_letter_code
_entity_poly.pdbx_strand_id
1 'polypeptide(L)'
;MIEFIGDELTNRSEALAIFGIIEIDQITFDQIERCVTILKIEVDRDKLFDELINVQSTFKEIISYRESLSDQIKKYIECEEFIHKSSTPAPDHQQNNSRVRPDQLWAYVLSKISPYCEELKKLLRFVYSIPCSNAFTEGVFNHMKHARTPSINSMSIEAIASELKIRMNGKMNCDEFFSYVQNERELIQCARGTQKYKFKKSS
;
A
#
# COMPACT_ATOMS: atom_id res chain seq x y z
N MET A 1 28.51 5.12 -13.16
CA MET A 1 27.12 4.65 -13.43
C MET A 1 26.44 4.10 -12.18
N ILE A 2 27.18 3.49 -11.24
CA ILE A 2 26.62 3.03 -9.95
C ILE A 2 26.41 4.19 -8.95
N GLU A 3 27.29 5.20 -8.93
CA GLU A 3 27.15 6.38 -8.05
C GLU A 3 25.93 7.26 -8.37
N PHE A 4 25.59 7.40 -9.66
CA PHE A 4 24.47 8.23 -10.11
C PHE A 4 23.09 7.67 -9.70
N ILE A 5 23.00 6.34 -9.56
CA ILE A 5 21.78 5.66 -9.09
C ILE A 5 21.64 5.79 -7.56
N GLY A 6 22.76 5.84 -6.85
CA GLY A 6 22.80 6.06 -5.40
C GLY A 6 22.23 7.42 -4.99
N ASP A 7 22.62 8.48 -5.70
CA ASP A 7 22.13 9.84 -5.40
C ASP A 7 20.64 10.02 -5.70
N GLU A 8 20.11 9.44 -6.79
CA GLU A 8 18.68 9.56 -7.12
C GLU A 8 17.79 8.77 -6.15
N LEU A 9 18.22 7.58 -5.72
CA LEU A 9 17.49 6.77 -4.75
C LEU A 9 17.52 7.37 -3.35
N THR A 10 18.66 7.95 -2.95
CA THR A 10 18.80 8.63 -1.65
C THR A 10 17.94 9.89 -1.62
N ASN A 11 17.93 10.68 -2.69
CA ASN A 11 17.04 11.83 -2.83
C ASN A 11 15.55 11.45 -2.77
N ARG A 12 15.18 10.28 -3.31
CA ARG A 12 13.81 9.76 -3.24
C ARG A 12 13.42 9.33 -1.84
N SER A 13 14.26 8.56 -1.15
CA SER A 13 13.94 8.08 0.20
C SER A 13 13.85 9.23 1.20
N GLU A 14 14.74 10.22 1.10
CA GLU A 14 14.71 11.42 1.94
C GLU A 14 13.42 12.25 1.73
N ALA A 15 13.01 12.44 0.48
CA ALA A 15 11.78 13.16 0.17
C ALA A 15 10.55 12.44 0.74
N LEU A 16 10.48 11.11 0.62
CA LEU A 16 9.35 10.32 1.13
C LEU A 16 9.30 10.26 2.66
N ALA A 17 10.46 10.33 3.32
CA ALA A 17 10.56 10.21 4.77
C ALA A 17 9.83 11.32 5.53
N ILE A 18 9.56 12.47 4.90
CA ILE A 18 8.86 13.60 5.53
C ILE A 18 7.50 13.18 6.11
N PHE A 19 6.78 12.26 5.45
CA PHE A 19 5.46 11.81 5.87
C PHE A 19 5.47 10.91 7.11
N GLY A 20 6.63 10.39 7.50
CA GLY A 20 6.81 9.52 8.67
C GLY A 20 7.67 10.10 9.79
N ILE A 21 8.40 11.19 9.53
CA ILE A 21 9.35 11.80 10.46
C ILE A 21 8.89 13.17 10.93
N ILE A 22 8.37 14.00 10.02
CA ILE A 22 7.99 15.38 10.31
C ILE A 22 6.56 15.40 10.81
N GLU A 23 6.29 16.20 11.85
CA GLU A 23 4.92 16.43 12.32
C GLU A 23 4.11 17.18 11.27
N ILE A 24 2.83 16.84 11.15
CA ILE A 24 1.98 17.32 10.04
C ILE A 24 1.95 18.87 9.97
N ASP A 25 1.91 19.54 11.11
CA ASP A 25 1.92 21.01 11.23
C ASP A 25 3.25 21.69 10.88
N GLN A 26 4.34 20.92 10.79
CA GLN A 26 5.69 21.40 10.46
C GLN A 26 6.08 21.13 9.00
N ILE A 27 5.27 20.36 8.25
CA ILE A 27 5.53 20.08 6.84
C ILE A 27 5.39 21.36 6.01
N THR A 28 6.43 21.71 5.26
CA THR A 28 6.38 22.88 4.37
C THR A 28 5.87 22.51 2.99
N PHE A 29 5.28 23.48 2.28
CA PHE A 29 4.84 23.24 0.91
C PHE A 29 6.00 22.92 -0.05
N ASP A 30 7.19 23.50 0.17
CA ASP A 30 8.40 23.19 -0.60
C ASP A 30 8.79 21.71 -0.51
N GLN A 31 8.66 21.10 0.69
CA GLN A 31 8.90 19.68 0.89
C GLN A 31 7.88 18.81 0.12
N ILE A 32 6.61 19.21 0.13
CA ILE A 32 5.54 18.56 -0.63
C ILE A 32 5.78 18.70 -2.14
N GLU A 33 6.16 19.88 -2.62
CA GLU A 33 6.45 20.14 -4.03
C GLU A 33 7.66 19.33 -4.52
N ARG A 34 8.70 19.22 -3.68
CA ARG A 34 9.85 18.34 -3.94
C ARG A 34 9.40 16.89 -4.10
N CYS A 35 8.50 16.40 -3.24
CA CYS A 35 7.95 15.05 -3.36
C CYS A 35 7.17 14.86 -4.67
N VAL A 36 6.25 15.76 -4.98
CA VAL A 36 5.45 15.71 -6.22
C VAL A 36 6.36 15.68 -7.46
N THR A 37 7.41 16.51 -7.47
CA THR A 37 8.37 16.59 -8.57
C THR A 37 9.18 15.29 -8.72
N ILE A 38 9.70 14.76 -7.61
CA ILE A 38 10.51 13.53 -7.59
C ILE A 38 9.69 12.31 -8.01
N LEU A 39 8.43 12.24 -7.55
CA LEU A 39 7.52 11.13 -7.82
C LEU A 39 6.78 11.27 -9.16
N LYS A 40 6.89 12.44 -9.81
CA LYS A 40 6.25 12.78 -11.09
C LYS A 40 4.73 12.57 -11.04
N ILE A 41 4.11 13.00 -9.94
CA ILE A 41 2.65 12.87 -9.72
C ILE A 41 1.98 14.11 -10.33
N GLU A 42 0.92 13.89 -11.10
CA GLU A 42 0.08 14.96 -11.64
C GLU A 42 -0.91 15.44 -10.58
N VAL A 43 -0.71 16.67 -10.11
CA VAL A 43 -1.55 17.32 -9.10
C VAL A 43 -1.76 18.79 -9.42
N ASP A 44 -2.90 19.32 -9.00
CA ASP A 44 -3.17 20.76 -8.99
C ASP A 44 -2.45 21.39 -7.78
N ARG A 45 -1.39 22.17 -8.05
CA ARG A 45 -0.49 22.70 -7.01
C ARG A 45 -1.17 23.72 -6.10
N ASP A 46 -2.05 24.55 -6.65
CA ASP A 46 -2.76 25.57 -5.89
C ASP A 46 -3.74 24.90 -4.92
N LYS A 47 -4.49 23.91 -5.41
CA LYS A 47 -5.35 23.10 -4.54
C LYS A 47 -4.56 22.33 -3.51
N LEU A 48 -3.43 21.74 -3.88
CA LEU A 48 -2.58 21.00 -2.96
C LEU A 48 -2.06 21.89 -1.81
N PHE A 49 -1.76 23.15 -2.09
CA PHE A 49 -1.37 24.12 -1.07
C PHE A 49 -2.52 24.41 -0.09
N ASP A 50 -3.71 24.69 -0.61
CA ASP A 50 -4.91 24.91 0.21
C ASP A 50 -5.25 23.67 1.06
N GLU A 51 -5.15 22.49 0.47
CA GLU A 51 -5.36 21.21 1.15
C GLU A 51 -4.36 20.98 2.29
N LEU A 52 -3.08 21.32 2.07
CA LEU A 52 -2.05 21.22 3.10
C LEU A 52 -2.38 22.14 4.29
N ILE A 53 -2.76 23.39 4.04
CA ILE A 53 -3.14 24.34 5.10
C ILE A 53 -4.34 23.81 5.90
N ASN A 54 -5.37 23.31 5.22
CA ASN A 54 -6.54 22.74 5.87
C ASN A 54 -6.18 21.57 6.77
N VAL A 55 -5.34 20.66 6.28
CA VAL A 55 -4.84 19.52 7.04
C VAL A 55 -4.06 19.93 8.27
N GLN A 56 -3.20 20.94 8.15
CA GLN A 56 -2.43 21.48 9.28
C GLN A 56 -3.34 22.14 10.33
N SER A 57 -4.37 22.87 9.90
CA SER A 57 -5.35 23.46 10.81
C SER A 57 -6.11 22.38 11.58
N THR A 58 -6.65 21.39 10.87
CA THR A 58 -7.39 20.28 11.50
C THR A 58 -6.50 19.46 12.43
N PHE A 59 -5.24 19.23 12.07
CA PHE A 59 -4.31 18.52 12.94
C PHE A 59 -4.04 19.28 14.24
N LYS A 60 -3.88 20.60 14.19
CA LYS A 60 -3.77 21.44 15.40
C LYS A 60 -5.03 21.39 16.26
N GLU A 61 -6.20 21.41 15.64
CA GLU A 61 -7.48 21.24 16.35
C GLU A 61 -7.52 19.88 17.06
N ILE A 62 -7.17 18.79 16.38
CA ILE A 62 -7.13 17.43 16.93
C ILE A 62 -6.19 17.34 18.14
N ILE A 63 -4.98 17.90 18.05
CA ILE A 63 -4.02 17.90 19.16
C ILE A 63 -4.51 18.76 20.33
N SER A 64 -5.28 19.82 20.06
CA SER A 64 -5.86 20.68 21.10
C SER A 64 -6.96 19.98 21.91
N TYR A 65 -7.48 18.82 21.48
CA TYR A 65 -8.47 18.08 22.26
C TYR A 65 -7.86 17.47 23.53
N ARG A 66 -8.71 17.32 24.56
CA ARG A 66 -8.32 16.76 25.86
C ARG A 66 -7.96 15.28 25.80
N GLU A 67 -8.45 14.56 24.79
CA GLU A 67 -8.17 13.14 24.59
C GLU A 67 -6.85 12.94 23.86
N SER A 68 -6.03 11.97 24.31
CA SER A 68 -4.76 11.63 23.67
C SER A 68 -4.99 11.25 22.20
N LEU A 69 -4.14 11.76 21.30
CA LEU A 69 -4.15 11.42 19.88
C LEU A 69 -4.11 9.90 19.64
N SER A 70 -3.35 9.17 20.48
CA SER A 70 -3.27 7.71 20.41
C SER A 70 -4.62 7.03 20.66
N ASP A 71 -5.40 7.53 21.62
CA ASP A 71 -6.71 6.96 21.96
C ASP A 71 -7.75 7.28 20.89
N GLN A 72 -7.71 8.50 20.34
CA GLN A 72 -8.55 8.91 19.22
C GLN A 72 -8.34 8.03 17.98
N ILE A 73 -7.08 7.70 17.66
CA ILE A 73 -6.72 6.86 16.50
C ILE A 73 -7.09 5.40 16.73
N LYS A 74 -6.87 4.86 17.94
CA LYS A 74 -7.30 3.49 18.28
C LYS A 74 -8.80 3.31 18.09
N LYS A 75 -9.60 4.25 18.60
CA LYS A 75 -11.07 4.24 18.39
C LYS A 75 -11.44 4.25 16.90
N TYR A 76 -10.75 5.05 16.09
CA TYR A 76 -10.98 5.08 14.65
C TYR A 76 -10.68 3.74 13.97
N ILE A 77 -9.52 3.14 14.27
CA ILE A 77 -9.11 1.86 13.69
C ILE A 77 -10.08 0.74 14.08
N GLU A 78 -10.48 0.67 15.36
CA GLU A 78 -11.45 -0.33 15.82
C GLU A 78 -12.80 -0.20 15.09
N CYS A 79 -13.21 1.03 14.76
CA CYS A 79 -14.40 1.27 13.94
C CYS A 79 -14.23 0.85 12.47
N GLU A 80 -13.05 1.04 11.86
CA GLU A 80 -12.79 0.65 10.46
C GLU A 80 -12.52 -0.86 10.28
N GLU A 81 -11.84 -1.52 11.22
CA GLU A 81 -11.60 -2.97 11.15
C GLU A 81 -12.90 -3.78 11.21
N PHE A 82 -13.96 -3.21 11.77
CA PHE A 82 -15.31 -3.80 11.71
C PHE A 82 -15.89 -3.81 10.28
N ILE A 83 -15.41 -2.94 9.39
CA ILE A 83 -15.86 -2.81 7.99
C ILE A 83 -15.04 -3.71 7.05
N HIS A 84 -13.79 -4.05 7.39
CA HIS A 84 -12.81 -4.68 6.49
C HIS A 84 -12.37 -6.13 6.85
N LYS A 85 -13.21 -6.93 7.53
CA LYS A 85 -12.97 -8.37 7.82
C LYS A 85 -12.89 -9.32 6.58
N SER A 86 -12.21 -8.92 5.51
CA SER A 86 -11.93 -9.76 4.33
C SER A 86 -10.51 -9.62 3.75
N SER A 87 -9.56 -9.01 4.47
CA SER A 87 -8.16 -8.96 4.03
C SER A 87 -7.20 -9.41 5.13
N THR A 88 -6.36 -10.38 4.77
CA THR A 88 -5.38 -11.07 5.61
C THR A 88 -4.43 -10.08 6.30
N PRO A 89 -4.13 -10.26 7.61
CA PRO A 89 -3.20 -9.38 8.30
C PRO A 89 -1.77 -9.58 7.79
N ALA A 90 -1.07 -8.47 7.57
CA ALA A 90 0.38 -8.45 7.32
C ALA A 90 1.12 -9.01 8.55
N PRO A 91 2.33 -9.59 8.40
CA PRO A 91 3.07 -10.15 9.51
C PRO A 91 3.42 -9.08 10.54
N ASP A 92 2.92 -9.29 11.76
CA ASP A 92 3.19 -8.49 12.94
C ASP A 92 4.70 -8.50 13.27
N HIS A 93 5.33 -7.35 13.07
CA HIS A 93 6.48 -7.01 13.90
C HIS A 93 5.93 -6.38 15.17
N GLN A 94 5.95 -7.14 16.26
CA GLN A 94 5.71 -6.63 17.62
C GLN A 94 6.59 -5.41 17.88
N GLN A 95 6.04 -4.21 17.75
CA GLN A 95 6.66 -2.98 18.18
C GLN A 95 5.74 -2.28 19.18
N ASN A 96 6.36 -1.87 20.29
CA ASN A 96 5.75 -1.31 21.50
C ASN A 96 4.51 -0.41 21.28
N ASN A 97 3.46 -0.72 22.02
CA ASN A 97 2.08 -0.20 22.00
C ASN A 97 1.86 1.31 22.28
N SER A 98 2.89 2.17 22.13
CA SER A 98 2.78 3.60 22.44
C SER A 98 2.93 4.54 21.24
N ARG A 99 3.55 4.10 20.13
CA ARG A 99 3.78 4.98 18.97
C ARG A 99 2.72 4.75 17.90
N VAL A 100 1.93 5.79 17.64
CA VAL A 100 1.00 5.83 16.49
C VAL A 100 1.81 5.69 15.21
N ARG A 101 1.39 4.77 14.33
CA ARG A 101 2.04 4.63 13.02
C ARG A 101 1.69 5.82 12.12
N PRO A 102 2.62 6.34 11.32
CA PRO A 102 2.35 7.47 10.43
C PRO A 102 1.17 7.23 9.48
N ASP A 103 1.05 6.03 8.90
CA ASP A 103 -0.07 5.69 8.02
C ASP A 103 -1.44 5.77 8.72
N GLN A 104 -1.52 5.33 9.97
CA GLN A 104 -2.73 5.42 10.79
C GLN A 104 -3.06 6.87 11.14
N LEU A 105 -2.03 7.68 11.42
CA LEU A 105 -2.19 9.11 11.68
C LEU A 105 -2.76 9.83 10.46
N TRP A 106 -2.16 9.64 9.28
CA TRP A 106 -2.62 10.27 8.05
C TRP A 106 -4.02 9.81 7.65
N ALA A 107 -4.34 8.51 7.80
CA ALA A 107 -5.68 8.00 7.56
C ALA A 107 -6.71 8.68 8.48
N TYR A 108 -6.41 8.78 9.78
CA TYR A 108 -7.28 9.43 10.75
C TYR A 108 -7.50 10.92 10.43
N VAL A 109 -6.44 11.69 10.17
CA VAL A 109 -6.55 13.12 9.87
C VAL A 109 -7.34 13.35 8.58
N LEU A 110 -7.07 12.59 7.52
CA LEU A 110 -7.82 12.67 6.26
C LEU A 110 -9.30 12.28 6.43
N SER A 111 -9.62 11.36 7.34
CA SER A 111 -11.01 10.98 7.62
C SER A 111 -11.84 12.14 8.17
N LYS A 112 -11.20 13.11 8.86
CA LYS A 112 -11.88 14.29 9.42
C LYS A 112 -12.14 15.39 8.40
N ILE A 113 -11.41 15.39 7.30
CA ILE A 113 -11.43 16.48 6.30
C ILE A 113 -12.10 16.02 4.99
N SER A 114 -12.30 14.72 4.79
CA SER A 114 -12.95 14.18 3.60
C SER A 114 -14.34 14.83 3.38
N PRO A 115 -14.65 15.35 2.16
CA PRO A 115 -14.01 15.06 0.88
C PRO A 115 -12.98 16.09 0.37
N TYR A 116 -12.57 17.10 1.14
CA TYR A 116 -11.86 18.29 0.62
C TYR A 116 -10.34 18.14 0.37
N CYS A 117 -9.80 16.93 0.28
CA CYS A 117 -8.34 16.70 0.18
C CYS A 117 -7.95 15.67 -0.90
N GLU A 118 -8.37 15.86 -2.16
CA GLU A 118 -8.14 14.85 -3.20
C GLU A 118 -6.72 14.89 -3.76
N GLU A 119 -6.09 16.06 -3.89
CA GLU A 119 -4.72 16.16 -4.42
C GLU A 119 -3.70 15.58 -3.43
N LEU A 120 -3.85 15.87 -2.15
CA LEU A 120 -3.03 15.32 -1.08
C LEU A 120 -3.27 13.82 -0.91
N LYS A 121 -4.51 13.34 -1.06
CA LYS A 121 -4.80 11.90 -1.07
C LYS A 121 -4.09 11.18 -2.22
N LYS A 122 -4.03 11.76 -3.43
CA LYS A 122 -3.28 11.17 -4.56
C LYS A 122 -1.81 10.99 -4.19
N LEU A 123 -1.20 12.03 -3.62
CA LEU A 123 0.19 12.00 -3.17
C LEU A 123 0.40 10.92 -2.10
N LEU A 124 -0.39 10.93 -1.03
CA LEU A 124 -0.26 9.98 0.08
C LEU A 124 -0.53 8.54 -0.34
N ARG A 125 -1.51 8.29 -1.22
CA ARG A 125 -1.74 6.95 -1.79
C ARG A 125 -0.51 6.43 -2.53
N PHE A 126 0.15 7.29 -3.29
CA PHE A 126 1.39 6.91 -3.97
C PHE A 126 2.50 6.62 -2.95
N VAL A 127 2.74 7.54 -2.02
CA VAL A 127 3.78 7.40 -0.96
C VAL A 127 3.61 6.09 -0.20
N TYR A 128 2.40 5.79 0.29
CA TYR A 128 2.12 4.59 1.06
C TYR A 128 1.94 3.31 0.23
N SER A 129 1.90 3.41 -1.10
CA SER A 129 1.97 2.23 -1.99
C SER A 129 3.40 1.69 -2.14
N ILE A 130 4.41 2.50 -1.78
CA ILE A 130 5.81 2.11 -1.86
C ILE A 130 6.12 1.26 -0.61
N PRO A 131 6.55 0.00 -0.78
CA PRO A 131 6.89 -0.84 0.35
C PRO A 131 8.12 -0.29 1.08
N CYS A 132 8.06 -0.22 2.40
CA CYS A 132 9.14 0.30 3.24
C CYS A 132 10.38 -0.62 3.28
N SER A 133 10.29 -1.84 2.75
CA SER A 133 11.38 -2.80 2.79
C SER A 133 11.42 -3.69 1.54
N ASN A 134 12.61 -4.23 1.27
CA ASN A 134 12.81 -5.23 0.24
C ASN A 134 12.31 -6.62 0.66
N ALA A 135 11.76 -6.80 1.86
CA ALA A 135 11.30 -8.11 2.34
C ALA A 135 10.29 -8.76 1.40
N PHE A 136 9.42 -7.97 0.76
CA PHE A 136 8.51 -8.46 -0.26
C PHE A 136 9.27 -9.02 -1.48
N THR A 137 10.24 -8.27 -2.00
CA THR A 137 11.09 -8.72 -3.12
C THR A 137 11.96 -9.91 -2.74
N GLU A 138 12.46 -9.99 -1.51
CA GLU A 138 13.19 -11.14 -0.98
C GLU A 138 12.30 -12.38 -0.90
N GLY A 139 11.03 -12.23 -0.51
CA GLY A 139 10.03 -13.31 -0.59
C GLY A 139 9.87 -13.84 -2.02
N VAL A 140 9.77 -12.95 -2.99
CA VAL A 140 9.73 -13.32 -4.43
C VAL A 140 11.00 -14.07 -4.82
N PHE A 141 12.20 -13.59 -4.42
CA PHE A 141 13.47 -14.24 -4.74
C PHE A 141 13.62 -15.61 -4.06
N ASN A 142 13.15 -15.76 -2.83
CA ASN A 142 13.13 -17.04 -2.13
C ASN A 142 12.26 -18.05 -2.89
N HIS A 143 11.05 -17.67 -3.29
CA HIS A 143 10.19 -18.52 -4.12
C HIS A 143 10.82 -18.84 -5.48
N MET A 144 11.45 -17.86 -6.12
CA MET A 144 12.14 -18.04 -7.40
C MET A 144 13.32 -19.01 -7.29
N LYS A 145 14.10 -18.94 -6.19
CA LYS A 145 15.24 -19.84 -5.95
C LYS A 145 14.80 -21.31 -5.85
N HIS A 146 13.64 -21.57 -5.26
CA HIS A 146 13.06 -22.91 -5.21
C HIS A 146 12.55 -23.39 -6.57
N ALA A 147 11.98 -22.49 -7.38
CA ALA A 147 11.52 -22.82 -8.74
C ALA A 147 12.68 -23.01 -9.74
N ARG A 148 13.86 -22.47 -9.45
CA ARG A 148 15.06 -22.51 -10.30
C ARG A 148 16.17 -23.35 -9.66
N THR A 149 15.94 -24.65 -9.45
CA THR A 149 17.00 -25.58 -9.05
C THR A 149 17.80 -26.06 -10.27
N PRO A 150 19.15 -26.06 -10.23
CA PRO A 150 20.00 -26.34 -11.39
C PRO A 150 20.04 -27.81 -11.81
N SER A 151 19.50 -28.75 -11.02
CA SER A 151 19.66 -30.18 -11.23
C SER A 151 18.46 -30.90 -11.86
N ILE A 152 17.26 -30.30 -11.90
CA ILE A 152 16.06 -30.95 -12.46
C ILE A 152 15.18 -29.88 -13.12
N ASN A 153 15.07 -29.93 -14.46
CA ASN A 153 14.16 -29.14 -15.30
C ASN A 153 14.20 -27.62 -15.09
N SER A 154 15.06 -26.93 -15.86
CA SER A 154 14.97 -25.47 -15.96
C SER A 154 13.63 -25.08 -16.59
N MET A 155 12.69 -24.65 -15.77
CA MET A 155 11.46 -24.06 -16.23
C MET A 155 11.78 -22.76 -17.02
N SER A 156 11.02 -22.46 -18.08
CA SER A 156 11.25 -21.22 -18.82
C SER A 156 11.01 -20.00 -17.92
N ILE A 157 11.67 -18.88 -18.21
CA ILE A 157 11.52 -17.63 -17.44
C ILE A 157 10.04 -17.22 -17.38
N GLU A 158 9.31 -17.41 -18.48
CA GLU A 158 7.87 -17.11 -18.58
C GLU A 158 7.02 -17.97 -17.64
N ALA A 159 7.34 -19.26 -17.53
CA ALA A 159 6.62 -20.18 -16.66
C ALA A 159 6.95 -19.90 -15.18
N ILE A 160 8.21 -19.59 -14.83
CA ILE A 160 8.59 -19.13 -13.48
C ILE A 160 7.86 -17.83 -13.12
N ALA A 161 7.82 -16.86 -14.04
CA ALA A 161 7.10 -15.60 -13.82
C ALA A 161 5.59 -15.82 -13.62
N SER A 162 4.99 -16.73 -14.38
CA SER A 162 3.57 -17.08 -14.25
C SER A 162 3.27 -17.78 -12.93
N GLU A 163 4.12 -18.72 -12.52
CA GLU A 163 4.03 -19.39 -11.23
C GLU A 163 4.15 -18.40 -10.07
N LEU A 164 5.15 -17.52 -10.10
CA LEU A 164 5.34 -16.48 -9.08
C LEU A 164 4.12 -15.56 -8.99
N LYS A 165 3.54 -15.15 -10.12
CA LYS A 165 2.30 -14.35 -10.12
C LYS A 165 1.15 -15.09 -9.42
N ILE A 166 0.99 -16.38 -9.65
CA ILE A 166 -0.06 -17.18 -9.00
C ILE A 166 0.23 -17.31 -7.51
N ARG A 167 1.46 -17.67 -7.12
CA ARG A 167 1.84 -17.88 -5.71
C ARG A 167 1.77 -16.61 -4.88
N MET A 168 2.19 -15.47 -5.43
CA MET A 168 2.23 -14.20 -4.70
C MET A 168 0.86 -13.53 -4.60
N ASN A 169 -0.05 -13.75 -5.56
CA ASN A 169 -1.37 -13.11 -5.59
C ASN A 169 -2.51 -14.07 -5.19
N GLY A 170 -2.25 -15.37 -5.10
CA GLY A 170 -3.22 -16.37 -4.69
C GLY A 170 -3.52 -16.25 -3.20
N LYS A 171 -4.80 -16.01 -2.87
CA LYS A 171 -5.27 -16.01 -1.47
C LYS A 171 -5.62 -17.40 -0.94
N MET A 172 -5.65 -18.40 -1.83
CA MET A 172 -6.06 -19.77 -1.55
C MET A 172 -4.89 -20.71 -1.79
N ASN A 173 -4.72 -21.70 -0.93
CA ASN A 173 -3.83 -22.82 -1.21
C ASN A 173 -4.45 -23.74 -2.28
N CYS A 174 -3.70 -24.73 -2.77
CA CYS A 174 -4.16 -25.61 -3.85
C CYS A 174 -5.44 -26.39 -3.49
N ASP A 175 -5.60 -26.80 -2.23
CA ASP A 175 -6.75 -27.58 -1.76
C ASP A 175 -8.00 -26.70 -1.64
N GLU A 176 -7.84 -25.48 -1.14
CA GLU A 176 -8.88 -24.46 -1.09
C GLU A 176 -9.31 -24.04 -2.49
N PHE A 177 -8.36 -23.82 -3.39
CA PHE A 177 -8.65 -23.48 -4.78
C PHE A 177 -9.36 -24.64 -5.50
N PHE A 178 -8.92 -25.88 -5.28
CA PHE A 178 -9.58 -27.05 -5.85
C PHE A 178 -11.03 -27.17 -5.36
N SER A 179 -11.25 -27.00 -4.05
CA SER A 179 -12.58 -27.02 -3.45
C SER A 179 -13.45 -25.87 -3.97
N TYR A 180 -12.89 -24.66 -4.12
CA TYR A 180 -13.56 -23.52 -4.73
C TYR A 180 -14.00 -23.82 -6.17
N VAL A 181 -13.09 -24.32 -7.01
CA VAL A 181 -13.38 -24.66 -8.41
C VAL A 181 -14.46 -25.75 -8.52
N GLN A 182 -14.42 -26.78 -7.66
CA GLN A 182 -15.44 -27.84 -7.66
C GLN A 182 -16.86 -27.31 -7.38
N ASN A 183 -16.98 -26.28 -6.55
CA ASN A 183 -18.25 -25.67 -6.21
C ASN A 183 -18.73 -24.64 -7.26
N GLU A 184 -17.82 -24.13 -8.09
CA GLU A 184 -18.10 -23.17 -9.16
C GLU A 184 -18.38 -23.87 -10.51
N ARG A 185 -19.60 -24.40 -10.66
CA ARG A 185 -20.02 -25.14 -11.88
C ARG A 185 -19.91 -24.32 -13.16
N GLU A 186 -20.21 -23.02 -13.10
CA GLU A 186 -20.11 -22.12 -14.25
C GLU A 186 -18.66 -21.95 -14.71
N LEU A 187 -17.73 -21.83 -13.76
CA LEU A 187 -16.29 -21.77 -14.05
C LEU A 187 -15.81 -23.04 -14.76
N ILE A 188 -16.21 -24.23 -14.27
CA ILE A 188 -15.87 -25.52 -14.89
C ILE A 188 -16.43 -25.61 -16.31
N GLN A 189 -17.68 -25.15 -16.52
CA GLN A 189 -18.32 -25.15 -17.83
C GLN A 189 -17.63 -24.19 -18.81
N CYS A 190 -17.27 -22.98 -18.35
CA CYS A 190 -16.52 -22.00 -19.14
C CYS A 190 -15.11 -22.48 -19.48
N ALA A 191 -14.42 -23.16 -18.56
CA ALA A 191 -13.08 -23.71 -18.76
C ALA A 191 -13.08 -24.85 -19.81
N ARG A 192 -14.13 -25.67 -19.82
CA ARG A 192 -14.36 -26.72 -20.83
C ARG A 192 -14.77 -26.16 -22.21
N GLY A 193 -15.41 -24.99 -22.23
CA GLY A 193 -15.84 -24.33 -23.47
C GLY A 193 -14.81 -23.37 -24.06
N THR A 194 -15.20 -22.69 -25.14
CA THR A 194 -14.41 -21.60 -25.77
C THR A 194 -14.55 -20.25 -25.05
N GLN A 195 -15.34 -20.17 -23.98
CA GLN A 195 -15.63 -18.92 -23.24
C GLN A 195 -14.74 -18.69 -22.02
N LYS A 196 -13.46 -19.09 -22.10
CA LYS A 196 -12.50 -19.09 -20.97
C LYS A 196 -12.32 -17.75 -20.25
N TYR A 197 -12.65 -16.63 -20.90
CA TYR A 197 -12.38 -15.27 -20.40
C TYR A 197 -13.63 -14.40 -20.19
N LYS A 198 -14.84 -14.97 -20.26
CA LYS A 198 -16.11 -14.20 -20.18
C LYS A 198 -16.92 -14.45 -18.91
N PHE A 199 -16.36 -15.17 -17.95
CA PHE A 199 -17.09 -15.71 -16.79
C PHE A 199 -17.44 -14.66 -15.70
N LYS A 200 -16.82 -13.48 -15.71
CA LYS A 200 -17.20 -12.36 -14.83
C LYS A 200 -17.64 -11.16 -15.65
N LYS A 201 -18.90 -10.75 -15.51
CA LYS A 201 -19.31 -9.37 -15.78
C LYS A 201 -18.93 -8.54 -14.54
N SER A 202 -18.33 -7.38 -14.75
CA SER A 202 -17.98 -6.43 -13.69
C SER A 202 -19.23 -6.08 -12.87
N SER A 203 -19.20 -6.40 -11.58
CA SER A 203 -20.01 -5.75 -10.54
C SER A 203 -19.32 -4.48 -10.09
#